data_AF-A0A2V7VJI1-F1
#
_entry.id   AF-A0A2V7VJI1-F1
#
_cell.length_a   1.000
_cell.length_b   1.000
_cell.length_c   1.000
_cell.angle_alpha   90.00
_cell.angle_beta   90.00
_cell.angle_gamma   90.00
#
_symmetry.space_group_name_H-M   'P 1'
#
loop_
_entity.id
_entity.type
_entity.pdbx_description
1 polymer ?
#
loop_
_entity_poly.entity_id
_entity_poly.type
_entity_poly.pdbx_seq_one_letter_code
_entity_poly.pdbx_strand_id
1 'polypeptide(L)'
;MAPRAARAWGLAAGVAMAACRPSRPSPSPSPYLVQKGPYQALYDGGGRLQRLLYDPKGRGKAQLLAFYAPDGRLLRAEIDTDGDDVVDRWEFFDANGSVEKVGLARCRPGQADEWWFPADAGGIVRVERDEDGDGRVDHWIQRARAQIVLEEFDTDGDGRPDQRVARDASPPTRRPCARVAAPIPRR
;
A
#
# COMPACT_ATOMS: atom_id res chain seq x y z
N MET A 1 -67.81 73.59 5.18
CA MET A 1 -67.74 72.48 6.17
C MET A 1 -67.23 71.24 5.46
N ALA A 2 -65.98 70.85 5.70
CA ALA A 2 -65.37 69.66 5.09
C ALA A 2 -65.35 68.50 6.10
N PRO A 3 -65.64 67.24 5.71
CA PRO A 3 -65.54 66.11 6.62
C PRO A 3 -64.10 65.61 6.71
N ARG A 4 -63.70 65.21 7.92
CA ARG A 4 -62.37 64.67 8.26
C ARG A 4 -62.26 63.23 7.79
N ALA A 5 -61.23 62.90 7.03
CA ALA A 5 -60.88 61.52 6.69
C ALA A 5 -60.12 60.86 7.86
N ALA A 6 -60.65 59.77 8.40
CA ALA A 6 -59.99 58.95 9.40
C ALA A 6 -58.97 58.02 8.73
N ARG A 7 -57.73 57.99 9.23
CA ARG A 7 -56.71 57.00 8.83
C ARG A 7 -56.83 55.77 9.73
N ALA A 8 -57.18 54.62 9.14
CA ALA A 8 -57.04 53.33 9.78
C ALA A 8 -55.60 52.82 9.62
N TRP A 9 -54.95 52.43 10.71
CA TRP A 9 -53.65 51.77 10.70
C TRP A 9 -53.89 50.26 10.78
N GLY A 10 -53.60 49.55 9.68
CA GLY A 10 -53.54 48.08 9.68
C GLY A 10 -52.16 47.63 10.13
N LEU A 11 -52.07 46.95 11.27
CA LEU A 11 -50.87 46.22 11.69
C LEU A 11 -50.85 44.86 10.96
N ALA A 12 -49.98 44.73 9.96
CA ALA A 12 -49.64 43.42 9.39
C ALA A 12 -48.60 42.75 10.29
N ALA A 13 -48.99 41.71 11.02
CA ALA A 13 -48.07 40.85 11.75
C ALA A 13 -47.32 39.95 10.74
N GLY A 14 -46.09 40.34 10.41
CA GLY A 14 -45.18 39.51 9.61
C GLY A 14 -44.60 38.38 10.46
N VAL A 15 -44.98 37.14 10.18
CA VAL A 15 -44.29 35.95 10.71
C VAL A 15 -42.97 35.81 9.95
N ALA A 16 -41.86 36.15 10.61
CA ALA A 16 -40.52 35.90 10.08
C ALA A 16 -40.18 34.41 10.26
N MET A 17 -40.31 33.63 9.19
CA MET A 17 -39.76 32.26 9.13
C MET A 17 -38.23 32.35 9.12
N ALA A 18 -37.61 32.05 10.26
CA ALA A 18 -36.16 31.91 10.36
C ALA A 18 -35.73 30.67 9.55
N ALA A 19 -35.25 30.90 8.33
CA ALA A 19 -34.63 29.84 7.53
C ALA A 19 -33.30 29.44 8.19
N CYS A 20 -33.25 28.23 8.76
CA CYS A 20 -32.00 27.63 9.22
C CYS A 20 -31.05 27.50 8.02
N ARG A 21 -30.01 28.35 7.97
CA ARG A 21 -28.87 28.12 7.07
C ARG A 21 -28.14 26.87 7.56
N PRO A 22 -27.93 25.84 6.73
CA PRO A 22 -27.07 24.73 7.11
C PRO A 22 -25.68 25.29 7.39
N SER A 23 -25.17 25.06 8.60
CA SER A 23 -23.78 25.35 8.94
C SER A 23 -22.89 24.58 7.98
N ARG A 24 -21.96 25.27 7.31
CA ARG A 24 -20.90 24.58 6.57
C ARG A 24 -20.12 23.76 7.59
N PRO A 25 -19.85 22.46 7.35
CA PRO A 25 -18.97 21.71 8.23
C PRO A 25 -17.63 22.45 8.31
N SER A 26 -17.13 22.67 9.53
CA SER A 26 -15.79 23.23 9.73
C SER A 26 -14.78 22.38 8.95
N PRO A 27 -13.79 22.98 8.28
CA PRO A 27 -12.77 22.21 7.61
C PRO A 27 -12.10 21.29 8.64
N SER A 28 -12.06 20.00 8.33
CA SER A 28 -11.24 19.05 9.09
C SER A 28 -9.82 19.60 9.18
N PRO A 29 -9.10 19.41 10.30
CA PRO A 29 -7.75 19.94 10.42
C PRO A 29 -6.87 19.43 9.26
N SER A 30 -5.86 20.21 8.87
CA SER A 30 -4.95 19.79 7.79
C SER A 30 -4.04 18.66 8.29
N PRO A 31 -3.56 17.77 7.41
CA PRO A 31 -2.53 16.82 7.75
C PRO A 31 -1.30 17.53 8.33
N TYR A 32 -0.64 16.92 9.31
CA TYR A 32 0.54 17.49 9.97
C TYR A 32 1.64 16.46 10.18
N LEU A 33 2.87 16.94 10.20
CA LEU A 33 4.08 16.13 10.26
C LEU A 33 4.76 16.28 11.62
N VAL A 34 5.13 15.15 12.21
CA VAL A 34 5.89 15.10 13.46
C VAL A 34 7.21 14.41 13.18
N GLN A 35 8.32 15.04 13.58
CA GLN A 35 9.65 14.47 13.47
C GLN A 35 10.22 14.23 14.87
N LYS A 36 10.74 13.02 15.11
CA LYS A 36 11.38 12.64 16.38
C LYS A 36 12.59 11.74 16.10
N GLY A 37 13.78 12.32 16.16
CA GLY A 37 15.01 11.61 15.82
C GLY A 37 14.96 11.09 14.38
N PRO A 38 15.20 9.78 14.14
CA PRO A 38 15.19 9.19 12.81
C PRO A 38 13.77 8.95 12.26
N TYR A 39 12.73 9.27 13.04
CA TYR A 39 11.34 9.02 12.66
C TYR A 39 10.67 10.28 12.14
N GLN A 40 9.89 10.12 11.08
CA GLN A 40 8.94 11.10 10.61
C GLN A 40 7.56 10.45 10.46
N ALA A 41 6.55 11.02 11.10
CA ALA A 41 5.17 10.56 11.06
C ALA A 41 4.29 11.63 10.42
N LEU A 42 3.46 11.24 9.45
CA LEU A 42 2.40 12.08 8.88
C LEU A 42 1.07 11.65 9.49
N TYR A 43 0.38 12.60 10.10
CA TYR A 43 -0.96 12.42 10.63
C TYR A 43 -1.98 13.14 9.77
N ASP A 44 -3.20 12.61 9.72
CA ASP A 44 -4.35 13.33 9.19
C ASP A 44 -4.82 14.43 10.17
N GLY A 45 -5.81 15.20 9.76
CA GLY A 45 -6.40 16.24 10.61
C GLY A 45 -7.04 15.75 11.91
N GLY A 46 -7.48 14.49 11.93
CA GLY A 46 -8.05 13.86 13.11
C GLY A 46 -7.00 13.28 14.05
N GLY A 47 -5.71 13.41 13.74
CA GLY A 47 -4.60 12.88 14.52
C GLY A 47 -4.35 11.38 14.29
N ARG A 48 -4.86 10.80 13.19
CA ARG A 48 -4.61 9.40 12.83
C ARG A 48 -3.37 9.29 11.95
N LEU A 49 -2.53 8.31 12.24
CA LEU A 49 -1.30 8.08 11.48
C LEU A 49 -1.64 7.64 10.05
N GLN A 50 -1.05 8.30 9.05
CA GLN A 50 -1.16 7.95 7.63
C GLN A 50 0.14 7.34 7.09
N ARG A 51 1.30 7.82 7.57
CA ARG A 51 2.61 7.38 7.11
C ARG A 51 3.64 7.43 8.23
N LEU A 52 4.45 6.40 8.35
CA LEU A 52 5.63 6.37 9.22
C LEU A 52 6.87 6.12 8.36
N LEU A 53 7.86 6.99 8.50
CA LEU A 53 9.16 6.89 7.86
C LEU A 53 10.23 6.73 8.94
N TYR A 54 11.19 5.83 8.69
CA TYR A 54 12.38 5.64 9.50
C TYR A 54 13.64 5.79 8.64
N ASP A 55 14.44 6.80 8.93
CA ASP A 55 15.73 7.07 8.30
C ASP A 55 16.81 7.19 9.40
N PRO A 56 17.46 6.07 9.78
CA PRO A 56 18.45 6.08 10.85
C PRO A 56 19.75 6.78 10.47
N LYS A 57 20.02 6.94 9.18
CA LYS A 57 21.27 7.55 8.69
C LYS A 57 21.11 9.06 8.46
N GLY A 58 19.87 9.57 8.48
CA GLY A 58 19.56 10.99 8.31
C GLY A 58 19.88 11.52 6.91
N ARG A 59 19.77 10.68 5.89
CA ARG A 59 20.17 11.00 4.50
C ARG A 59 19.00 11.35 3.59
N GLY A 60 17.79 11.43 4.14
CA GLY A 60 16.54 11.60 3.39
C GLY A 60 16.11 10.34 2.65
N LYS A 61 16.68 9.18 3.01
CA LYS A 61 16.40 7.86 2.42
C LYS A 61 15.87 6.95 3.52
N ALA A 62 14.61 6.60 3.41
CA ALA A 62 13.94 5.76 4.39
C ALA A 62 14.43 4.32 4.28
N GLN A 63 14.82 3.72 5.40
CA GLN A 63 14.97 2.26 5.49
C GLN A 63 13.62 1.56 5.66
N LEU A 64 12.64 2.26 6.22
CA LEU A 64 11.27 1.79 6.31
C LEU A 64 10.30 2.92 5.99
N LEU A 65 9.33 2.61 5.14
CA LEU A 65 8.17 3.45 4.85
C LEU A 65 6.88 2.64 5.02
N ALA A 66 6.12 2.94 6.07
CA ALA A 66 4.85 2.29 6.37
C ALA A 66 3.67 3.22 6.05
N PHE A 67 2.61 2.64 5.48
CA PHE A 67 1.38 3.32 5.09
C PHE A 67 0.19 2.76 5.87
N TYR A 68 -0.68 3.64 6.35
CA TYR A 68 -1.80 3.29 7.19
C TYR A 68 -3.12 3.74 6.57
N ALA A 69 -4.16 2.93 6.78
CA ALA A 69 -5.53 3.27 6.43
C ALA A 69 -6.10 4.33 7.39
N PRO A 70 -7.19 5.02 7.00
CA PRO A 70 -7.86 5.99 7.87
C PRO A 70 -8.39 5.39 9.20
N ASP A 71 -8.58 4.08 9.28
CA ASP A 71 -8.96 3.38 10.51
C ASP A 71 -7.76 3.07 11.44
N GLY A 72 -6.52 3.33 10.98
CA GLY A 72 -5.28 3.07 11.72
C GLY A 72 -4.62 1.73 11.39
N ARG A 73 -5.20 0.92 10.49
CA ARG A 73 -4.63 -0.36 10.09
C ARG A 73 -3.42 -0.16 9.18
N LEU A 74 -2.36 -0.93 9.40
CA LEU A 74 -1.20 -0.97 8.50
C LEU A 74 -1.65 -1.57 7.16
N LEU A 75 -1.34 -0.90 6.05
CA LEU A 75 -1.69 -1.34 4.70
C LEU A 75 -0.49 -1.95 3.99
N ARG A 76 0.66 -1.27 4.10
CA ARG A 76 1.87 -1.61 3.37
C ARG A 76 3.10 -1.12 4.10
N ALA A 77 4.18 -1.90 4.03
CA ALA A 77 5.53 -1.45 4.37
C ALA A 77 6.46 -1.62 3.15
N GLU A 78 7.30 -0.63 2.91
CA GLU A 78 8.43 -0.68 1.98
C GLU A 78 9.71 -0.66 2.83
N ILE A 79 10.61 -1.60 2.59
CA ILE A 79 11.76 -1.88 3.45
C ILE A 79 13.00 -2.02 2.57
N ASP A 80 14.07 -1.32 2.95
CA ASP A 80 15.45 -1.52 2.48
C ASP A 80 16.15 -2.36 3.55
N THR A 81 16.30 -3.66 3.29
CA THR A 81 16.78 -4.61 4.30
C THR A 81 18.30 -4.64 4.45
N ASP A 82 19.05 -4.24 3.41
CA ASP A 82 20.52 -4.22 3.42
C ASP A 82 21.13 -2.82 3.60
N GLY A 83 20.32 -1.77 3.51
CA GLY A 83 20.69 -0.39 3.77
C GLY A 83 21.41 0.30 2.60
N ASP A 84 21.24 -0.21 1.37
CA ASP A 84 21.84 0.34 0.14
C ASP A 84 21.06 1.52 -0.47
N ASP A 85 20.01 1.98 0.23
CA ASP A 85 19.08 3.03 -0.18
C ASP A 85 18.14 2.64 -1.35
N VAL A 86 18.03 1.33 -1.63
CA VAL A 86 17.05 0.73 -2.57
C VAL A 86 16.09 -0.19 -1.80
N VAL A 87 14.79 -0.01 -2.02
CA VAL A 87 13.79 -0.92 -1.43
C VAL A 87 13.94 -2.30 -2.06
N ASP A 88 14.07 -3.33 -1.23
CA ASP A 88 14.21 -4.72 -1.64
C ASP A 88 13.07 -5.62 -1.14
N ARG A 89 12.19 -5.07 -0.29
CA ARG A 89 11.07 -5.80 0.32
C ARG A 89 9.83 -4.93 0.45
N TRP A 90 8.68 -5.52 0.10
CA TRP A 90 7.36 -4.93 0.26
C TRP A 90 6.47 -5.88 1.04
N GLU A 91 5.75 -5.40 2.04
CA GLU A 91 4.78 -6.20 2.79
C GLU A 91 3.41 -5.57 2.65
N PHE A 92 2.40 -6.39 2.37
CA PHE A 92 1.00 -5.98 2.28
C PHE A 92 0.20 -6.69 3.37
N PHE A 93 -0.72 -5.96 3.98
CA PHE A 93 -1.46 -6.42 5.16
C PHE A 93 -2.96 -6.45 4.88
N ASP A 94 -3.61 -7.50 5.35
CA ASP A 94 -5.05 -7.72 5.20
C ASP A 94 -5.86 -6.84 6.17
N ALA A 95 -7.18 -7.04 6.20
CA ALA A 95 -8.10 -6.34 7.09
C ALA A 95 -7.89 -6.62 8.58
N ASN A 96 -7.23 -7.72 8.94
CA ASN A 96 -6.96 -8.14 10.31
C ASN A 96 -5.56 -7.71 10.78
N GLY A 97 -4.73 -7.16 9.88
CA GLY A 97 -3.34 -6.80 10.15
C GLY A 97 -2.36 -7.96 9.98
N SER A 98 -2.80 -9.08 9.38
CA SER A 98 -1.94 -10.20 8.99
C SER A 98 -1.27 -9.91 7.65
N VAL A 99 -0.09 -10.48 7.40
CA VAL A 99 0.62 -10.33 6.12
C VAL A 99 -0.13 -11.09 5.02
N GLU A 100 -0.71 -10.36 4.07
CA GLU A 100 -1.40 -10.89 2.89
C GLU A 100 -0.40 -11.41 1.85
N LYS A 101 0.66 -10.62 1.58
CA LYS A 101 1.74 -11.00 0.68
C LYS A 101 3.02 -10.22 0.95
N VAL A 102 4.15 -10.80 0.57
CA VAL A 102 5.48 -10.17 0.62
C VAL A 102 6.08 -10.15 -0.77
N GLY A 103 6.46 -8.98 -1.28
CA GLY A 103 7.25 -8.82 -2.50
C GLY A 103 8.73 -8.70 -2.17
N LEU A 104 9.59 -9.29 -3.01
CA LEU A 104 11.05 -9.26 -2.88
C LEU A 104 11.70 -8.89 -4.21
N ALA A 105 12.77 -8.08 -4.14
CA ALA A 105 13.65 -7.79 -5.28
C ALA A 105 14.87 -8.72 -5.24
N ARG A 106 14.86 -9.82 -6.00
CA ARG A 106 16.01 -10.78 -6.00
C ARG A 106 17.08 -10.41 -7.02
N CYS A 107 16.61 -9.99 -8.19
CA CYS A 107 17.39 -9.75 -9.39
C CYS A 107 17.18 -8.35 -9.97
N ARG A 108 16.09 -7.66 -9.59
CA ARG A 108 15.76 -6.31 -10.08
C ARG A 108 15.69 -5.31 -8.93
N PRO A 109 16.78 -4.60 -8.60
CA PRO A 109 16.80 -3.63 -7.50
C PRO A 109 15.65 -2.61 -7.61
N GLY A 110 14.87 -2.44 -6.55
CA GLY A 110 13.75 -1.51 -6.51
C GLY A 110 12.45 -2.02 -7.16
N GLN A 111 12.43 -3.27 -7.67
CA GLN A 111 11.25 -3.88 -8.25
C GLN A 111 11.08 -5.32 -7.75
N ALA A 112 9.90 -5.64 -7.22
CA ALA A 112 9.60 -6.99 -6.80
C ALA A 112 9.53 -7.94 -8.01
N ASP A 113 10.31 -9.02 -7.98
CA ASP A 113 10.35 -10.10 -8.98
C ASP A 113 10.00 -11.47 -8.37
N GLU A 114 9.65 -11.49 -7.07
CA GLU A 114 9.13 -12.64 -6.35
C GLU A 114 8.08 -12.19 -5.34
N TRP A 115 6.98 -12.91 -5.28
CA TRP A 115 5.86 -12.67 -4.37
C TRP A 115 5.58 -13.90 -3.54
N TRP A 116 5.59 -13.77 -2.22
CA TRP A 116 5.25 -14.81 -1.26
C TRP A 116 3.85 -14.59 -0.72
N PHE A 117 3.06 -15.67 -0.68
CA PHE A 117 1.73 -15.70 -0.10
C PHE A 117 1.75 -16.60 1.15
N PRO A 118 1.72 -16.01 2.35
CA PRO A 118 1.65 -16.75 3.59
C PRO A 118 0.31 -17.47 3.77
N ALA A 119 0.30 -18.54 4.57
CA ALA A 119 -0.94 -19.09 5.13
C ALA A 119 -1.29 -18.42 6.46
N ASP A 120 -2.57 -18.43 6.82
CA ASP A 120 -3.07 -17.93 8.11
C ASP A 120 -2.38 -18.58 9.31
N ALA A 121 -2.09 -19.89 9.21
CA ALA A 121 -1.38 -20.65 10.24
C ALA A 121 0.14 -20.43 10.25
N GLY A 122 0.65 -19.56 9.37
CA GLY A 122 2.07 -19.32 9.14
C GLY A 122 2.69 -20.20 8.05
N GLY A 123 3.88 -19.82 7.60
CA GLY A 123 4.58 -20.44 6.47
C GLY A 123 4.08 -19.93 5.11
N ILE A 124 4.78 -20.29 4.04
CA ILE A 124 4.47 -19.87 2.67
C ILE A 124 3.78 -21.00 1.93
N VAL A 125 2.59 -20.73 1.37
CA VAL A 125 1.81 -21.70 0.58
C VAL A 125 1.93 -21.50 -0.92
N ARG A 126 2.24 -20.27 -1.36
CA ARG A 126 2.49 -19.97 -2.76
C ARG A 126 3.62 -18.97 -2.91
N VAL A 127 4.45 -19.19 -3.91
CA VAL A 127 5.43 -18.23 -4.41
C VAL A 127 5.16 -18.00 -5.89
N GLU A 128 5.22 -16.75 -6.33
CA GLU A 128 5.12 -16.35 -7.73
C GLU A 128 6.39 -15.60 -8.12
N ARG A 129 6.89 -15.83 -9.33
CA ARG A 129 8.15 -15.27 -9.82
C ARG A 129 8.02 -14.76 -11.25
N ASP A 130 8.75 -13.68 -11.48
CA ASP A 130 9.05 -13.11 -12.79
C ASP A 130 10.54 -13.39 -13.06
N GLU A 131 10.84 -14.53 -13.67
CA GLU A 131 12.21 -14.96 -13.94
C GLU A 131 12.82 -14.17 -15.11
N ASP A 132 12.03 -13.71 -16.09
CA ASP A 132 12.55 -13.06 -17.31
C ASP A 132 12.62 -11.52 -17.25
N GLY A 133 11.73 -10.86 -16.51
CA GLY A 133 11.75 -9.44 -16.22
C GLY A 133 10.87 -8.55 -17.03
N ASP A 134 9.86 -9.13 -17.64
CA ASP A 134 8.84 -8.37 -18.33
C ASP A 134 7.78 -7.78 -17.40
N GLY A 135 7.83 -8.10 -16.10
CA GLY A 135 6.88 -7.64 -15.07
C GLY A 135 5.63 -8.52 -14.95
N ARG A 136 5.62 -9.69 -15.59
CA ARG A 136 4.57 -10.72 -15.48
C ARG A 136 5.13 -11.92 -14.74
N VAL A 137 4.24 -12.67 -14.12
CA VAL A 137 4.62 -13.92 -13.46
C VAL A 137 4.73 -14.99 -14.55
N ASP A 138 5.86 -15.68 -14.58
CA ASP A 138 6.14 -16.81 -15.46
C ASP A 138 6.33 -18.13 -14.69
N HIS A 139 6.42 -18.07 -13.36
CA HIS A 139 6.65 -19.25 -12.51
C HIS A 139 5.84 -19.19 -11.21
N TRP A 140 4.96 -20.18 -11.03
CA TRP A 140 4.15 -20.38 -9.83
C TRP A 140 4.64 -21.61 -9.07
N ILE A 141 4.79 -21.48 -7.75
CA ILE A 141 5.26 -22.54 -6.86
C ILE A 141 4.26 -22.70 -5.72
N GLN A 142 3.61 -23.84 -5.65
CA GLN A 142 2.77 -24.21 -4.51
C GLN A 142 3.58 -25.02 -3.49
N ARG A 143 3.37 -24.74 -2.21
CA ARG A 143 4.09 -25.36 -1.10
C ARG A 143 3.13 -25.92 -0.06
N ALA A 144 3.46 -27.07 0.49
CA ALA A 144 2.78 -27.65 1.65
C ALA A 144 3.83 -28.14 2.65
N ARG A 145 3.71 -27.70 3.92
CA ARG A 145 4.68 -28.02 5.00
C ARG A 145 6.13 -27.70 4.59
N ALA A 146 6.33 -26.48 4.06
CA ALA A 146 7.60 -25.96 3.53
C ALA A 146 8.22 -26.70 2.33
N GLN A 147 7.57 -27.76 1.83
CA GLN A 147 8.02 -28.50 0.65
C GLN A 147 7.23 -28.07 -0.59
N ILE A 148 7.91 -27.99 -1.74
CA ILE A 148 7.26 -27.77 -3.04
C ILE A 148 6.33 -28.97 -3.33
N VAL A 149 5.10 -28.69 -3.72
CA VAL A 149 4.12 -29.73 -4.13
C VAL A 149 3.83 -29.68 -5.61
N LEU A 150 3.84 -28.48 -6.19
CA LEU A 150 3.54 -28.22 -7.58
C LEU A 150 4.29 -26.96 -8.01
N GLU A 151 4.85 -27.01 -9.20
CA GLU A 151 5.34 -25.85 -9.93
C GLU A 151 4.65 -25.77 -11.28
N GLU A 152 4.31 -24.56 -11.69
CA GLU A 152 3.67 -24.27 -12.97
C GLU A 152 4.49 -23.17 -13.65
N PHE A 153 4.66 -23.27 -14.97
CA PHE A 153 5.50 -22.34 -15.74
C PHE A 153 4.76 -21.87 -16.99
N ASP A 154 4.94 -20.62 -17.33
CA ASP A 154 4.63 -20.03 -18.63
C ASP A 154 5.95 -19.90 -19.40
N THR A 155 6.12 -20.71 -20.44
CA THR A 155 7.35 -20.82 -21.22
C THR A 155 7.26 -20.14 -22.58
N ASP A 156 6.05 -19.74 -22.99
CA ASP A 156 5.79 -19.04 -24.25
C ASP A 156 5.40 -17.55 -24.07
N GLY A 157 5.18 -17.11 -22.83
CA GLY A 157 4.94 -15.71 -22.45
C GLY A 157 3.51 -15.24 -22.70
N ASP A 158 2.53 -16.14 -22.79
CA ASP A 158 1.13 -15.79 -23.04
C ASP A 158 0.36 -15.37 -21.76
N GLY A 159 1.00 -15.47 -20.59
CA GLY A 159 0.47 -15.17 -19.27
C GLY A 159 -0.27 -16.35 -18.63
N ARG A 160 -0.18 -17.56 -19.19
CA ARG A 160 -0.83 -18.77 -18.68
C ARG A 160 0.19 -19.89 -18.54
N PRO A 161 0.10 -20.70 -17.48
CA PRO A 161 1.01 -21.83 -17.35
C PRO A 161 0.76 -22.90 -18.42
N ASP A 162 1.81 -23.26 -19.16
CA ASP A 162 1.83 -24.35 -20.16
C ASP A 162 2.54 -25.63 -19.65
N GLN A 163 3.36 -25.51 -18.61
CA GLN A 163 4.11 -26.63 -18.01
C GLN A 163 3.78 -26.80 -16.53
N ARG A 164 3.72 -28.06 -16.06
CA ARG A 164 3.45 -28.42 -14.64
C ARG A 164 4.41 -29.51 -14.15
N VAL A 165 4.94 -29.35 -12.94
CA VAL A 165 5.90 -30.28 -12.30
C VAL A 165 5.46 -30.56 -10.87
N ALA A 166 5.14 -31.82 -10.54
CA ALA A 166 4.77 -32.23 -9.18
C ALA A 166 6.00 -32.65 -8.34
N ARG A 167 5.81 -32.78 -7.03
CA ARG A 167 6.82 -33.06 -5.97
C ARG A 167 7.88 -34.15 -6.29
N ASP A 168 7.61 -35.08 -7.19
CA ASP A 168 8.51 -36.22 -7.51
C ASP A 168 9.01 -36.21 -8.97
N ALA A 169 8.73 -35.13 -9.72
CA ALA A 169 9.23 -34.94 -11.07
C ALA A 169 10.52 -34.12 -11.04
N SER A 170 11.49 -34.48 -11.91
CA SER A 170 12.66 -33.63 -12.11
C SER A 170 12.22 -32.30 -12.73
N PRO A 171 12.50 -31.16 -12.09
CA PRO A 171 12.16 -29.88 -12.68
C PRO A 171 12.97 -29.62 -13.95
N PRO A 172 12.44 -28.85 -14.91
CA PRO A 172 13.21 -28.41 -16.07
C PRO A 172 14.45 -27.64 -15.63
N THR A 173 15.51 -27.66 -16.44
CA THR A 173 16.69 -26.81 -16.25
C THR A 173 16.27 -25.35 -16.27
N ARG A 174 16.54 -24.63 -15.17
CA ARG A 174 16.12 -23.23 -14.98
C ARG A 174 17.29 -22.31 -15.22
N ARG A 175 17.06 -21.20 -15.90
CA ARG A 175 17.96 -20.05 -15.80
C ARG A 175 17.41 -19.18 -14.67
N PRO A 176 18.13 -19.02 -13.54
CA PRO A 176 17.71 -18.04 -12.55
C PRO A 176 17.65 -16.66 -13.21
N CYS A 177 16.74 -15.79 -12.75
CA CYS A 177 16.71 -14.41 -13.19
C CYS A 177 18.12 -13.80 -13.21
N ALA A 178 18.41 -13.08 -14.29
CA ALA A 178 19.70 -12.41 -14.40
C ALA A 178 19.72 -11.24 -13.42
N ARG A 179 20.60 -11.31 -12.41
CA ARG A 179 20.78 -10.20 -11.46
C ARG A 179 21.25 -8.96 -12.23
N VAL A 180 20.39 -7.96 -12.31
CA VAL A 180 20.73 -6.64 -12.83
C VAL A 180 21.53 -5.93 -11.75
N ALA A 181 22.73 -5.45 -12.09
CA ALA A 181 23.50 -4.63 -11.17
C ALA A 181 22.70 -3.38 -10.81
N ALA A 182 22.62 -3.04 -9.51
CA ALA A 182 22.03 -1.78 -9.10
C ALA A 182 22.76 -0.63 -9.82
N PRO A 183 22.04 0.38 -10.33
CA PRO A 183 22.69 1.54 -10.91
C PRO A 183 23.60 2.17 -9.85
N ILE A 184 24.89 2.27 -10.15
CA ILE A 184 25.87 2.90 -9.26
C ILE A 184 25.39 4.34 -9.01
N PRO A 185 25.17 4.77 -7.75
CA PRO A 185 24.76 6.13 -7.47
C PRO A 185 25.84 7.08 -7.99
N ARG A 186 25.46 7.98 -8.90
CA ARG A 186 26.35 9.07 -9.33
C ARG A 186 26.53 10.00 -8.12
N ARG A 187 27.78 10.17 -7.69
CA ARG A 187 28.19 11.12 -6.65
C ARG A 187 27.90 12.55 -7.05
#